data_AF-A0A176S085-F1
#
_entry.id   AF-A0A176S085-F1
#
_cell.length_a   1.000
_cell.length_b   1.000
_cell.length_c   1.000
_cell.angle_alpha   90.00
_cell.angle_beta   90.00
_cell.angle_gamma   90.00
#
_symmetry.space_group_name_H-M   'P 1'
#
loop_
_entity.id
_entity.type
_entity.pdbx_description
1 polymer ?
#
loop_
_entity_poly.entity_id
_entity_poly.type
_entity_poly.pdbx_seq_one_letter_code
_entity_poly.pdbx_strand_id
1 'polypeptide(L)' 'MLGDVESYTVAEFINATLGKMHKVKRDEHKGFDYDLLIEDISKYFEIHRVSGIPFGLLPTFLNFGVGIIGKTRNPEQS' A
#
# COMPACT_ATOMS: atom_id res chain seq x y z
N MET A 1 9.76 26.32 -9.71
CA MET A 1 9.51 24.87 -9.66
C MET A 1 8.68 24.60 -8.41
N LEU A 2 7.35 24.70 -8.53
CA LEU A 2 6.43 24.28 -7.49
C LEU A 2 5.86 22.97 -8.00
N GLY A 3 6.31 21.86 -7.43
CA GLY A 3 5.74 20.54 -7.73
C GLY A 3 4.25 20.56 -7.42
N ASP A 4 3.47 19.85 -8.23
CA ASP A 4 2.02 19.73 -8.08
C ASP A 4 1.67 19.22 -6.68
N VAL A 5 1.35 20.15 -5.76
CA VAL A 5 0.76 19.82 -4.47
C VAL A 5 -0.71 19.54 -4.73
N GLU A 6 -0.99 18.33 -5.19
CA GLU A 6 -2.34 17.82 -5.43
C GLU A 6 -3.15 17.86 -4.13
N SER A 7 -4.18 18.71 -4.09
CA SER A 7 -5.02 18.88 -2.90
C SER A 7 -5.95 17.68 -2.69
N TYR A 8 -5.99 17.14 -1.48
CA TYR A 8 -7.03 16.19 -1.08
C TYR A 8 -8.33 16.95 -0.81
N THR A 9 -9.43 16.48 -1.38
CA THR A 9 -10.75 16.87 -0.84
C THR A 9 -10.91 16.28 0.57
N VAL A 10 -11.72 16.91 1.42
CA VAL A 10 -12.00 16.39 2.77
C VAL A 10 -12.50 14.94 2.74
N ALA A 11 -13.32 14.60 1.73
CA ALA A 11 -13.79 13.24 1.53
C ALA A 11 -12.67 12.27 1.18
N GLU A 12 -11.74 12.65 0.29
CA GLU A 12 -10.58 11.82 -0.04
C GLU A 12 -9.62 11.67 1.14
N PHE A 13 -9.41 12.73 1.93
CA PHE A 13 -8.58 12.66 3.14
C PHE A 13 -9.15 11.65 4.16
N ILE A 14 -10.46 11.70 4.41
CA ILE A 14 -11.13 10.75 5.30
C ILE A 14 -11.05 9.33 4.73
N ASN A 15 -11.34 9.15 3.43
CA ASN A 15 -11.27 7.83 2.80
C ASN A 15 -9.84 7.25 2.82
N ALA A 16 -8.81 8.07 2.55
CA ALA A 16 -7.41 7.68 2.62
C ALA A 16 -7.01 7.26 4.05
N THR A 17 -7.42 8.05 5.04
CA THR A 17 -7.18 7.74 6.47
C THR A 17 -7.82 6.41 6.88
N LEU A 18 -8.98 6.08 6.30
CA LEU A 18 -9.69 4.82 6.54
C LEU A 18 -9.22 3.66 5.64
N GLY A 19 -8.17 3.85 4.83
CA GLY A 19 -7.66 2.83 3.90
C GLY A 19 -8.56 2.54 2.70
N LYS A 20 -9.60 3.36 2.45
CA LYS A 20 -10.54 3.17 1.33
C LYS A 20 -9.98 3.78 0.04
N MET A 21 -8.84 3.28 -0.41
CA MET A 21 -8.08 3.86 -1.52
C MET A 21 -8.81 3.79 -2.85
N HIS A 22 -9.71 2.83 -3.05
CA HIS A 22 -10.63 2.77 -4.20
C HIS A 22 -11.57 3.99 -4.32
N LYS A 23 -11.69 4.83 -3.28
CA LYS A 23 -12.46 6.09 -3.27
C LYS A 23 -11.59 7.34 -3.39
N VAL A 24 -10.27 7.18 -3.45
CA VAL A 24 -9.32 8.27 -3.65
C VAL A 24 -8.94 8.24 -5.12
N LYS A 25 -9.10 9.35 -5.82
CA LYS A 25 -8.64 9.43 -7.20
C LYS A 25 -7.12 9.25 -7.21
N ARG A 26 -6.63 8.24 -7.94
CA ARG A 26 -5.20 7.94 -8.04
C ARG A 26 -4.55 8.80 -9.12
N ASP A 27 -3.42 9.38 -8.79
CA ASP A 27 -2.44 9.97 -9.72
C ASP A 27 -1.04 9.51 -9.29
N GLU A 28 0.02 9.90 -10.01
CA GLU A 28 1.40 9.42 -9.77
C GLU A 28 1.93 9.65 -8.34
N HIS A 29 1.29 10.51 -7.54
CA HIS A 29 1.68 10.81 -6.15
C HIS A 29 0.54 10.65 -5.12
N LYS A 30 -0.69 10.37 -5.56
CA LYS A 30 -1.88 10.25 -4.71
C LYS A 30 -2.45 8.84 -4.73
N GLY A 31 -2.71 8.29 -3.55
CA GLY A 31 -3.61 7.15 -3.41
C GLY A 31 -2.99 5.76 -3.51
N PHE A 32 -1.82 5.51 -2.90
CA PHE A 32 -1.20 4.17 -2.92
C PHE A 32 -2.04 3.14 -2.16
N ASP A 33 -2.41 2.05 -2.83
CA ASP A 33 -3.20 0.94 -2.25
C ASP A 33 -2.27 -0.24 -1.95
N TYR A 34 -1.93 -0.39 -0.66
CA TYR A 34 -1.04 -1.46 -0.22
C TYR A 34 -1.69 -2.83 -0.29
N ASP A 35 -3.02 -2.93 -0.18
CA ASP A 35 -3.71 -4.21 -0.22
C ASP A 35 -3.62 -4.82 -1.63
N LEU A 36 -3.81 -3.99 -2.66
CA LEU A 36 -3.61 -4.40 -4.06
C LEU A 36 -2.16 -4.78 -4.36
N LEU A 37 -1.18 -4.05 -3.81
CA LEU A 37 0.23 -4.40 -3.97
C LEU A 37 0.54 -5.78 -3.35
N ILE A 38 0.04 -6.02 -2.14
CA ILE A 38 0.22 -7.28 -1.42
C ILE A 38 -0.44 -8.43 -2.21
N GLU A 39 -1.64 -8.21 -2.74
CA GLU A 39 -2.33 -9.17 -3.60
C GLU A 39 -1.49 -9.52 -4.84
N ASP A 40 -0.97 -8.51 -5.55
CA ASP A 40 -0.15 -8.72 -6.74
C ASP A 40 1.15 -9.47 -6.43
N ILE A 41 1.84 -9.12 -5.35
CA ILE A 41 3.07 -9.80 -4.91
C ILE A 41 2.78 -11.25 -4.51
N SER A 42 1.63 -11.51 -3.90
CA SER A 42 1.24 -12.85 -3.43
C SER A 42 1.13 -13.88 -4.58
N LYS A 43 0.93 -13.41 -5.83
CA LYS A 43 0.90 -14.24 -7.03
C LYS A 43 2.27 -14.90 -7.31
N TYR A 44 3.35 -14.25 -6.90
CA TYR A 44 4.73 -14.69 -7.20
C TYR A 44 5.46 -15.23 -5.96
N PHE A 45 5.12 -14.73 -4.77
CA PHE A 45 5.80 -15.08 -3.52
C PHE A 45 4.81 -15.63 -2.49
N GLU A 46 5.29 -16.54 -1.64
CA GLU A 46 4.63 -16.86 -0.38
C GLU A 46 4.94 -15.72 0.61
N ILE A 47 3.94 -14.95 1.00
CA ILE A 47 4.12 -13.81 1.90
C ILE A 47 4.15 -14.32 3.35
N HIS A 48 5.29 -14.14 4.03
CA HIS A 48 5.45 -14.52 5.43
C HIS A 48 5.08 -13.39 6.39
N ARG A 49 5.40 -12.14 6.03
CA ARG A 49 5.12 -10.98 6.88
C ARG A 49 4.92 -9.71 6.06
N VAL A 50 3.93 -8.92 6.46
CA VAL A 50 3.75 -7.53 6.04
C VAL A 50 3.89 -6.64 7.28
N SER A 51 4.58 -5.51 7.15
CA SER A 51 4.76 -4.53 8.22
C SER A 51 4.76 -3.11 7.68
N GLY A 52 4.27 -2.15 8.45
CA GLY A 52 4.39 -0.74 8.11
C GLY A 52 5.80 -0.19 8.39
N ILE A 53 6.26 0.72 7.54
CA ILE A 53 7.56 1.40 7.65
C ILE A 53 7.33 2.92 7.72
N PRO A 54 7.98 3.66 8.64
CA PRO A 54 9.01 3.20 9.58
C PRO A 54 8.48 2.59 10.89
N PHE A 55 7.16 2.63 11.13
CA PHE A 55 6.57 2.24 12.40
C PHE A 55 5.89 0.87 12.32
N GLY A 56 6.66 -0.19 12.54
CA GLY A 56 6.18 -1.59 12.46
C GLY A 56 5.11 -1.99 13.49
N LEU A 57 4.87 -1.16 14.51
CA LEU A 57 3.80 -1.34 15.50
C LEU A 57 2.49 -0.64 15.11
N LEU A 58 2.54 0.32 14.20
CA LEU A 58 1.35 0.99 13.71
C LEU A 58 0.69 0.11 12.63
N PRO A 59 -0.64 0.09 12.55
CA PRO A 59 -1.34 -0.44 11.40
C PRO A 59 -0.77 0.10 10.09
N THR A 60 -0.73 -0.75 9.07
CA THR A 60 -0.10 -0.47 7.77
C THR A 60 -0.62 0.82 7.13
N PHE A 61 -1.91 1.13 7.30
CA PHE A 61 -2.56 2.35 6.77
C PHE A 61 -2.09 3.65 7.44
N LEU A 62 -1.42 3.59 8.59
CA LEU A 62 -0.83 4.76 9.27
C LEU A 62 0.66 4.94 8.95
N ASN A 63 1.23 4.07 8.12
CA ASN A 63 2.62 4.13 7.73
C ASN A 63 2.78 4.76 6.34
N PHE A 64 3.96 5.36 6.11
CA PHE A 64 4.31 5.94 4.82
C PHE A 64 4.73 4.88 3.79
N GLY A 65 5.01 3.66 4.24
CA GLY A 65 5.41 2.55 3.38
C GLY A 65 5.11 1.20 4.00
N VAL A 66 5.30 0.15 3.20
CA VAL A 66 5.14 -1.25 3.62
C VAL A 66 6.40 -2.05 3.32
N GLY A 67 6.83 -2.81 4.31
CA GLY A 67 7.83 -3.86 4.15
C GLY A 67 7.13 -5.20 3.98
N ILE A 68 7.52 -5.94 2.95
CA ILE A 68 6.98 -7.27 2.63
C ILE A 68 8.15 -8.26 2.66
N ILE A 69 8.04 -9.29 3.50
CA ILE A 69 8.99 -10.41 3.56
C ILE A 69 8.27 -11.61 2.96
N GLY A 70 8.80 -12.10 1.85
CA GLY A 70 8.27 -13.27 1.15
C GLY A 70 9.36 -14.25 0.76
N LYS A 71 8.94 -15.47 0.43
CA LYS A 71 9.77 -16.53 -0.12
C LYS A 71 9.29 -16.86 -1.53
N THR A 72 10.23 -17.12 -2.44
CA THR A 72 9.89 -17.57 -3.79
C THR A 72 9.09 -18.86 -3.72
N ARG A 73 7.96 -18.93 -4.44
CA ARG A 73 7.19 -20.17 -4.59
C ARG A 73 8.04 -21.19 -5.35
N ASN A 74 8.12 -22.42 -4.87
CA ASN A 74 8.89 -23.46 -5.56
C ASN A 74 8.16 -23.80 -6.87
N PRO A 75 8.80 -23.70 -8.05
CA PRO A 75 8.12 -23.87 -9.35
C PRO A 75 7.58 -25.28 -9.60
N GLU A 76 7.88 -26.25 -8.73
CA GLU A 76 7.44 -27.64 -8.85
C GLU A 76 6.04 -27.92 -8.24
N GLN A 77 5.31 -26.89 -7.77
CA GLN A 77 3.98 -27.05 -7.15
C GLN A 77 2.85 -26.24 -7.85
N SER A 78 3.08 -25.75 -9.08
CA SER A 78 2.06 -25.08 -9.90
C SER A 78 1.55 -25.97 -11.03
#